data_AF-A0A1G9XVQ1-F1
#
_entry.id   AF-A0A1G9XVQ1-F1
#
_cell.length_a   1.000
_cell.length_b   1.000
_cell.length_c   1.000
_cell.angle_alpha   90.00
_cell.angle_beta   90.00
_cell.angle_gamma   90.00
#
_symmetry.space_group_name_H-M   'P 1'
#
loop_
_entity.id
_entity.type
_entity.pdbx_description
1 polymer ?
#
loop_
_entity_poly.entity_id
_entity_poly.type
_entity_poly.pdbx_seq_one_letter_code
_entity_poly.pdbx_strand_id
1 'polypeptide(L)'
;MDFECRKTENCLADSQIYEYKLPITVREFKIHLNGWTVEENHRYRRPMMIAMNRGLQIKGILDRYIITVRFPEDTYSEAKMFFEAWLKNEEN
;
A
#
# COMPACT_ATOMS: atom_id res chain seq x y z
N MET A 1 12.83 -4.44 -3.65
CA MET A 1 12.49 -4.61 -2.23
C MET A 1 11.77 -5.94 -2.03
N ASP A 2 12.24 -6.78 -1.11
CA ASP A 2 11.55 -8.02 -0.74
C ASP A 2 10.28 -7.75 0.08
N PHE A 3 9.17 -8.41 -0.25
CA PHE A 3 7.91 -8.27 0.48
C PHE A 3 7.13 -9.58 0.57
N GLU A 4 6.32 -9.73 1.61
CA GLU A 4 5.29 -10.77 1.69
C GLU A 4 3.93 -10.16 1.31
N CYS A 5 3.17 -10.82 0.43
CA CYS A 5 1.85 -10.36 -0.01
C CYS A 5 0.78 -11.38 0.37
N ARG A 6 -0.31 -10.92 1.00
CA ARG A 6 -1.50 -11.72 1.30
C ARG A 6 -2.75 -10.99 0.83
N LYS A 7 -3.70 -11.71 0.20
CA LYS A 7 -5.03 -11.16 -0.09
C LYS A 7 -5.82 -11.05 1.23
N THR A 8 -6.41 -9.89 1.49
CA THR A 8 -7.23 -9.72 2.70
C THR A 8 -8.57 -10.43 2.50
N GLU A 9 -8.89 -11.35 3.41
CA GLU A 9 -10.19 -12.02 3.47
C GLU A 9 -11.21 -11.08 4.13
N ASN A 10 -11.66 -10.06 3.41
CA ASN A 10 -12.77 -9.23 3.89
C ASN A 10 -14.10 -9.94 3.60
N CYS A 11 -15.12 -9.71 4.44
CA CYS A 11 -16.49 -10.22 4.26
C CYS A 11 -17.20 -9.71 2.99
N LEU A 12 -16.58 -8.82 2.21
CA LEU A 12 -17.07 -8.35 0.91
C LEU A 12 -16.28 -9.09 -0.18
N ALA A 13 -16.95 -10.01 -0.86
CA ALA A 13 -16.39 -10.98 -1.80
C ALA A 13 -15.56 -10.35 -2.95
N ASP A 14 -15.77 -9.07 -3.26
CA ASP A 14 -15.19 -8.41 -4.43
C ASP A 14 -14.08 -7.40 -4.13
N SER A 15 -13.70 -7.21 -2.86
CA SER A 15 -12.69 -6.22 -2.53
C SER A 15 -11.28 -6.67 -2.98
N GLN A 16 -10.69 -5.95 -3.92
CA GLN A 16 -9.31 -6.19 -4.41
C GLN A 16 -8.30 -5.53 -3.46
N ILE A 17 -8.30 -6.00 -2.22
CA ILE A 17 -7.48 -5.47 -1.12
C ILE A 17 -6.43 -6.51 -0.74
N TYR A 18 -5.17 -6.06 -0.70
CA TYR A 18 -4.02 -6.89 -0.40
C TYR A 18 -3.19 -6.23 0.69
N GLU A 19 -2.65 -7.06 1.56
CA GLU A 19 -1.72 -6.67 2.61
C GLU A 19 -0.29 -7.03 2.18
N TYR A 20 0.61 -6.04 2.28
CA TYR A 20 2.01 -6.18 1.97
C TYR A 20 2.82 -5.91 3.23
N LYS A 21 3.63 -6.88 3.62
CA LYS A 21 4.63 -6.75 4.67
C LYS A 21 5.97 -6.39 4.02
N LEU A 22 6.45 -5.20 4.33
CA LEU A 22 7.65 -4.59 3.78
C LEU A 22 8.85 -4.76 4.76
N PRO A 23 10.09 -4.62 4.29
CA PRO A 23 11.28 -4.66 5.14
C PRO A 23 11.55 -3.31 5.83
N ILE A 24 10.79 -2.27 5.46
CA ILE A 24 10.88 -0.92 5.99
C ILE A 24 9.55 -0.50 6.62
N THR A 25 9.59 0.50 7.49
CA THR A 25 8.38 1.07 8.09
C THR A 25 7.56 1.84 7.04
N VAL A 26 6.27 1.99 7.30
CA VAL A 26 5.37 2.81 6.46
C VAL A 26 5.86 4.26 6.38
N ARG A 27 6.48 4.78 7.44
CA ARG A 27 7.09 6.10 7.46
C ARG A 27 8.24 6.23 6.44
N GLU A 28 9.11 5.22 6.38
CA GLU A 28 10.20 5.15 5.40
C GLU A 28 9.64 4.93 3.98
N PHE A 29 8.69 4.01 3.83
CA PHE A 29 8.01 3.72 2.57
C PHE A 29 7.40 4.98 1.93
N LYS A 30 6.88 5.90 2.74
CA LYS A 30 6.33 7.19 2.29
C LYS A 30 7.26 7.96 1.37
N ILE A 31 8.57 7.89 1.61
CA ILE A 31 9.58 8.67 0.88
C ILE A 31 9.64 8.24 -0.60
N HIS A 32 9.24 7.01 -0.90
CA HIS A 32 9.17 6.46 -2.25
C HIS A 32 7.89 6.86 -3.01
N LEU A 33 6.91 7.46 -2.34
CA LEU A 33 5.60 7.82 -2.93
C LEU A 33 5.63 9.16 -3.67
N ASN A 34 6.69 9.43 -4.43
CA ASN A 34 6.79 10.64 -5.24
C ASN A 34 5.67 10.68 -6.30
N GLY A 35 4.96 11.82 -6.38
CA GLY A 35 3.81 11.98 -7.28
C GLY A 35 2.50 11.36 -6.78
N TRP A 36 2.46 10.80 -5.56
CA TRP A 36 1.22 10.40 -4.89
C TRP A 36 0.64 11.54 -4.07
N THR A 37 -0.69 11.55 -3.89
CA THR A 37 -1.33 12.38 -2.87
C THR A 37 -1.24 11.65 -1.54
N VAL A 38 -0.43 12.16 -0.61
CA VAL A 38 -0.16 11.52 0.69
C VAL A 38 -0.72 12.37 1.82
N GLU A 39 -1.55 11.76 2.65
CA GLU A 39 -2.10 12.36 3.87
C GLU A 39 -1.68 11.56 5.10
N GLU A 40 -1.29 12.25 6.17
CA GLU A 40 -1.03 11.64 7.47
C GLU A 40 -2.07 12.06 8.49
N ASN A 41 -2.61 11.10 9.23
CA ASN A 41 -3.54 11.34 10.31
C ASN A 41 -2.88 10.97 11.65
N HIS A 42 -2.51 12.02 12.41
CA HIS A 42 -1.90 11.93 13.74
C HIS A 42 -2.91 12.01 14.88
N ARG A 43 -4.22 12.09 14.59
CA ARG A 43 -5.26 12.17 15.63
C ARG A 43 -5.51 10.82 16.31
N TYR A 44 -5.14 9.73 15.66
CA TYR A 44 -5.24 8.39 16.23
C TYR A 44 -4.07 8.10 17.16
N ARG A 45 -4.29 7.22 18.16
CA ARG A 45 -3.22 6.72 19.07
C ARG A 45 -2.00 6.19 18.29
N ARG A 46 -2.23 5.64 17.10
CA ARG A 46 -1.19 5.24 16.16
C ARG A 46 -1.36 6.06 14.89
N PRO A 47 -0.41 6.95 14.55
CA PRO A 47 -0.47 7.71 13.32
C PRO A 47 -0.57 6.81 12.09
N MET A 48 -1.39 7.21 11.12
CA MET A 48 -1.57 6.46 9.89
C MET A 48 -1.38 7.33 8.66
N MET A 49 -1.00 6.71 7.55
CA MET A 49 -0.93 7.30 6.22
C MET A 49 -2.07 6.78 5.37
N ILE A 50 -2.57 7.64 4.49
CA ILE A 50 -3.34 7.28 3.31
C ILE A 50 -2.64 7.90 2.10
N ALA A 51 -2.31 7.09 1.10
CA ALA A 51 -1.75 7.57 -0.16
C ALA A 51 -2.63 7.15 -1.33
N MET A 52 -2.80 8.05 -2.31
CA MET A 52 -3.63 7.81 -3.49
C MET A 52 -2.90 8.17 -4.78
N ASN A 53 -3.01 7.30 -5.79
CA ASN A 53 -2.50 7.54 -7.13
C ASN A 53 -3.23 6.65 -8.15
N ARG A 54 -3.76 7.23 -9.23
CA ARG A 54 -4.41 6.50 -10.35
C ARG A 54 -5.43 5.43 -9.89
N GLY A 55 -6.22 5.73 -8.87
CA GLY A 55 -7.23 4.82 -8.32
C GLY A 55 -6.70 3.74 -7.36
N LEU A 56 -5.38 3.61 -7.18
CA LEU A 56 -4.81 2.85 -6.08
C LEU A 56 -4.91 3.65 -4.79
N GLN A 57 -5.24 2.95 -3.71
CA GLN A 57 -5.22 3.51 -2.36
C GLN A 57 -4.34 2.65 -1.46
N ILE A 58 -3.32 3.27 -0.88
CA ILE A 58 -2.44 2.64 0.12
C ILE A 58 -2.81 3.19 1.50
N LYS A 59 -2.87 2.31 2.50
CA LYS A 59 -3.03 2.67 3.91
C LYS A 59 -1.97 1.98 4.73
N GLY A 60 -1.50 2.61 5.79
CA GLY A 60 -0.59 1.97 6.74
C GLY A 60 -0.39 2.78 8.00
N ILE A 61 -0.07 2.11 9.10
CA ILE A 61 0.34 2.78 10.35
C ILE A 61 1.81 3.14 10.21
N LEU A 62 2.18 4.41 10.47
CA LEU A 62 3.52 4.93 10.17
C LEU A 62 4.65 4.09 10.77
N ASP A 63 4.49 3.60 11.99
CA ASP A 63 5.52 2.84 12.72
C ASP A 63 5.34 1.31 12.60
N ARG A 64 4.69 0.84 11.54
CA ARG A 64 4.54 -0.59 11.21
C ARG A 64 5.23 -0.92 9.89
N TYR A 65 5.43 -2.21 9.64
CA TYR A 65 6.04 -2.76 8.43
C TYR A 65 4.99 -3.28 7.44
N ILE A 66 3.73 -2.87 7.61
CA ILE A 66 2.59 -3.43 6.88
C ILE A 66 1.81 -2.30 6.25
N ILE A 67 1.55 -2.42 4.95
CA ILE A 67 0.63 -1.58 4.20
C ILE A 67 -0.53 -2.43 3.66
N THR A 68 -1.68 -1.80 3.51
CA THR A 68 -2.84 -2.34 2.82
C THR A 68 -3.05 -1.55 1.54
N VAL A 69 -3.17 -2.25 0.41
CA VAL A 69 -3.37 -1.64 -0.91
C VAL A 69 -4.71 -2.09 -1.46
N ARG A 70 -5.54 -1.12 -1.81
CA ARG A 70 -6.78 -1.33 -2.55
C ARG A 70 -6.53 -1.02 -4.02
N PHE A 71 -6.85 -1.98 -4.87
CA PHE A 71 -6.80 -1.85 -6.32
C PHE A 71 -8.19 -1.53 -6.89
N PRO A 72 -8.27 -0.84 -8.04
CA PRO A 72 -9.51 -0.71 -8.80
C PRO A 72 -10.02 -2.10 -9.21
N GLU A 73 -11.33 -2.33 -9.12
CA GLU A 73 -11.94 -3.64 -9.40
C GLU A 73 -11.75 -4.07 -10.86
N ASP A 74 -12.01 -3.16 -11.81
CA ASP A 74 -11.99 -3.44 -13.25
C ASP A 74 -10.59 -3.73 -13.80
N THR A 75 -9.54 -3.18 -13.19
CA THR A 75 -8.14 -3.25 -13.69
C THR A 75 -7.19 -3.84 -12.65
N TYR A 76 -7.70 -4.59 -11.67
CA TYR A 76 -6.92 -4.97 -10.49
C TYR A 76 -5.68 -5.80 -10.84
N SER A 77 -5.79 -6.72 -11.80
CA SER A 77 -4.72 -7.66 -12.14
C SER A 77 -3.50 -6.91 -12.69
N GLU A 78 -3.74 -6.01 -13.66
CA GLU A 78 -2.70 -5.16 -14.23
C GLU A 78 -2.14 -4.19 -13.18
N ALA A 79 -3.02 -3.50 -12.44
CA ALA A 79 -2.61 -2.55 -11.41
C ALA A 79 -1.75 -3.21 -10.32
N LYS A 80 -2.09 -4.45 -9.91
CA LYS A 80 -1.33 -5.24 -8.95
C LYS A 80 0.04 -5.61 -9.49
N MET A 81 0.10 -6.12 -10.72
CA MET A 81 1.36 -6.48 -11.37
C MET A 81 2.31 -5.28 -11.50
N PHE A 82 1.80 -4.11 -11.93
CA PHE A 82 2.59 -2.89 -12.00
C PHE A 82 3.06 -2.42 -10.63
N PHE A 83 2.19 -2.46 -9.62
CA PHE A 83 2.55 -2.09 -8.25
C PHE A 83 3.63 -3.00 -7.67
N GLU A 84 3.52 -4.32 -7.86
CA GLU A 84 4.51 -5.28 -7.37
C GLU A 84 5.85 -5.18 -8.12
N ALA A 85 5.81 -4.91 -9.43
CA ALA A 85 7.02 -4.64 -10.20
C ALA A 85 7.70 -3.34 -9.72
N TRP A 86 6.92 -2.29 -9.44
CA TRP A 86 7.43 -1.04 -8.87
C TRP A 86 8.07 -1.28 -7.50
N LEU A 87 7.40 -2.00 -6.58
CA LEU A 87 7.97 -2.36 -5.27
C LEU A 87 9.30 -3.13 -5.40
N LYS A 88 9.41 -4.05 -6.36
CA LYS A 88 10.65 -4.78 -6.60
C LYS A 88 11.76 -3.86 -7.14
N ASN A 89 11.43 -2.91 -8.01
CA ASN A 89 12.41 -2.02 -8.64
C ASN A 89 12.92 -0.88 -7.76
N GLU A 90 12.25 -0.52 -6.65
CA GLU A 90 12.75 0.41 -5.62
C GLU A 90 13.96 -0.14 -4.82
N GLU A 91 14.66 -1.14 -5.37
CA GLU A 91 15.92 -1.70 -4.85
C GLU A 91 17.19 -1.13 -5.52
N ASN A 92 17.04 -0.17 -6.44
CA ASN A 92 18.16 0.48 -7.15
C ASN A 92 18.27 1.98 -6.85
#